data_AF-A0A699YUL6-F1
#
_entry.id   AF-A0A699YUL6-F1
#
_cell.length_a   1.000
_cell.length_b   1.000
_cell.length_c   1.000
_cell.angle_alpha   90.00
_cell.angle_beta   90.00
_cell.angle_gamma   90.00
#
_symmetry.space_group_name_H-M   'P 1'
#
loop_
_entity.id
_entity.type
_entity.pdbx_description
1 polymer ?
#
loop_
_entity_poly.entity_id
_entity_poly.type
_entity_poly.pdbx_seq_one_letter_code
_entity_poly.pdbx_strand_id
1 'polypeptide(L)'
;MIAVWCLLHGDNNIDSELVVKQEVVEGSRDTVMQLSNGCLCCTVRDDLIQALNRLFDHIVIETTGLANPAPIISSFFMDRSLPDKVKLDGVVTVVDAKHVSRHLDTPKEAGVVNEAVEQIAFADRTLLNKTDLVDTASLGSLEARLQAINKMATITPSQRAQEVGHTGGAG
;
A
#
# COMPACT_ATOMS: atom_id res chain seq x y z
N MET A 1 -1.19 -12.83 5.38
CA MET A 1 -0.13 -11.85 5.05
C MET A 1 -0.79 -10.58 4.57
N ILE A 2 -0.32 -9.44 5.05
CA ILE A 2 -0.79 -8.12 4.64
C ILE A 2 0.29 -7.52 3.73
N ALA A 3 -0.10 -6.92 2.61
CA ALA A 3 0.81 -6.14 1.76
C ALA A 3 0.35 -4.67 1.78
N VAL A 4 1.29 -3.73 1.83
CA VAL A 4 0.98 -2.30 1.82
C VAL A 4 1.59 -1.65 0.59
N TRP A 5 0.76 -0.89 -0.11
CA TRP A 5 1.11 -0.11 -1.29
C TRP A 5 0.86 1.37 -1.01
N CYS A 6 1.90 2.19 -1.01
CA CYS A 6 1.74 3.64 -1.02
C CYS A 6 1.63 4.11 -2.47
N LEU A 7 0.53 4.78 -2.80
CA LEU A 7 0.27 5.36 -4.10
C LEU A 7 0.69 6.83 -4.08
N LEU A 8 1.51 7.24 -5.03
CA LEU A 8 1.91 8.62 -5.24
C LEU A 8 1.48 9.08 -6.64
N HIS A 9 1.18 10.37 -6.80
CA HIS A 9 0.98 10.98 -8.11
C HIS A 9 1.90 12.19 -8.29
N GLY A 10 2.41 12.35 -9.52
CA GLY A 10 3.24 13.49 -9.92
C GLY A 10 2.42 14.73 -10.31
N ASP A 11 2.97 15.93 -10.10
CA ASP A 11 2.37 17.18 -10.58
C ASP A 11 2.90 17.48 -12.00
N ASN A 12 2.05 17.33 -13.01
CA ASN A 12 2.43 17.51 -14.42
C ASN A 12 2.55 19.00 -14.77
N ASN A 13 3.69 19.62 -14.45
CA ASN A 13 4.04 20.96 -14.95
C ASN A 13 5.51 21.10 -15.37
N ILE A 14 6.13 20.03 -15.88
CA ILE A 14 7.53 20.05 -16.34
C ILE A 14 7.59 19.61 -17.81
N ASP A 15 7.73 20.59 -18.71
CA ASP A 15 8.19 20.36 -20.09
C ASP A 15 9.47 19.52 -20.05
N SER A 16 9.49 18.33 -20.65
CA SER A 16 10.77 17.61 -20.79
C SER A 16 10.83 16.62 -21.95
N GLU A 17 11.50 17.09 -22.99
CA GLU A 17 12.44 16.30 -23.78
C GLU A 17 13.59 15.84 -22.87
N LEU A 18 13.63 14.54 -22.52
CA LEU A 18 14.81 13.91 -21.89
C LEU A 18 14.73 12.39 -22.05
N VAL A 19 15.51 11.87 -23.00
CA VAL A 19 15.67 10.44 -23.25
C VAL A 19 16.82 9.93 -22.38
N VAL A 20 16.54 9.02 -21.43
CA VAL A 20 17.56 8.26 -20.69
C VAL A 20 17.21 6.77 -20.71
N LYS A 21 18.26 5.97 -20.94
CA LYS A 21 18.25 4.55 -21.37
C LYS A 21 17.45 3.61 -20.45
N GLN A 22 16.67 2.75 -21.10
CA GLN A 22 15.69 1.81 -20.55
C GLN A 22 16.24 0.37 -20.51
N GLU A 23 15.83 -0.41 -19.51
CA GLU A 23 15.45 -1.81 -19.75
C GLU A 23 13.92 -1.82 -19.83
N VAL A 24 13.42 -1.74 -21.06
CA VAL A 24 12.00 -1.95 -21.35
C VAL A 24 11.75 -3.43 -21.19
N VAL A 25 10.91 -3.83 -20.25
CA VAL A 25 10.25 -5.13 -20.36
C VAL A 25 9.31 -5.02 -21.55
N GLU A 26 9.69 -5.65 -22.67
CA GLU A 26 8.98 -5.55 -23.95
C GLU A 26 7.48 -5.80 -23.75
N GLY A 27 6.66 -4.77 -23.98
CA GLY A 27 5.20 -4.88 -24.05
C GLY A 27 4.38 -4.09 -23.02
N SER A 28 5.00 -3.44 -22.03
CA SER A 28 4.29 -2.56 -21.07
C SER A 28 5.01 -1.22 -20.90
N ARG A 29 4.26 -0.13 -20.67
CA ARG A 29 4.83 1.17 -20.28
C ARG A 29 5.24 1.19 -18.79
N ASP A 30 5.26 0.03 -18.15
CA ASP A 30 5.50 -0.10 -16.71
C ASP A 30 7.01 -0.24 -16.46
N THR A 31 7.56 0.65 -15.65
CA THR A 31 8.96 0.58 -15.21
C THR A 31 8.99 0.06 -13.78
N VAL A 32 9.46 -1.17 -13.58
CA VAL A 32 9.65 -1.75 -12.25
C VAL A 32 11.07 -1.44 -11.77
N MET A 33 11.19 -0.67 -10.70
CA MET A 33 12.48 -0.39 -10.05
C MET A 33 12.54 -1.12 -8.71
N GLN A 34 13.44 -2.10 -8.59
CA GLN A 34 13.66 -2.79 -7.33
C GLN A 34 14.69 -2.03 -6.49
N LEU A 35 14.27 -1.56 -5.32
CA LEU A 35 15.16 -0.94 -4.34
C LEU A 35 16.00 -2.05 -3.69
N SER A 36 17.31 -1.92 -3.74
CA SER A 36 18.26 -3.00 -3.43
C SER A 36 18.18 -3.54 -1.99
N ASN A 37 17.48 -2.86 -1.07
CA ASN A 37 17.48 -3.22 0.36
C ASN A 37 16.10 -3.27 1.05
N GLY A 38 14.97 -3.08 0.34
CA GLY A 38 13.63 -3.21 0.94
C GLY A 38 13.31 -2.30 2.14
N CYS A 39 14.17 -1.33 2.45
CA CYS A 39 14.05 -0.40 3.57
C CYS A 39 14.24 1.02 3.03
N LEU A 40 13.32 1.93 3.38
CA LEU A 40 13.49 3.37 3.17
C LEU A 40 14.49 3.93 4.21
N CYS A 41 15.73 3.45 4.22
CA CYS A 41 16.79 4.05 5.03
C CYS A 41 17.77 4.81 4.12
N CYS A 42 18.04 6.06 4.49
CA CYS A 42 19.01 7.06 4.01
C CYS A 42 19.49 7.00 2.54
N THR A 43 20.05 5.88 2.05
CA THR A 43 20.48 5.68 0.65
C THR A 43 19.29 5.55 -0.31
N VAL A 44 18.19 4.96 0.15
CA VAL A 44 16.97 4.75 -0.65
C VAL A 44 16.17 6.05 -0.84
N ARG A 45 16.40 7.05 0.01
CA ARG A 45 15.81 8.39 -0.16
C ARG A 45 16.30 9.03 -1.45
N ASP A 46 17.59 8.98 -1.72
CA ASP A 46 18.18 9.57 -2.93
C ASP A 46 17.77 8.78 -4.18
N ASP A 47 17.65 7.45 -4.08
CA ASP A 47 17.14 6.61 -5.18
C ASP A 47 15.66 6.85 -5.46
N LEU A 48 14.85 7.02 -4.42
CA LEU A 48 13.43 7.38 -4.52
C LEU A 48 13.26 8.79 -5.11
N ILE A 49 14.04 9.78 -4.64
CA ILE A 49 14.02 11.13 -5.21
C ILE A 49 14.46 11.11 -6.68
N GLN A 50 15.47 10.31 -7.03
CA GLN A 50 15.88 10.13 -8.43
C GLN A 50 14.81 9.44 -9.27
N ALA A 51 14.12 8.44 -8.73
CA ALA A 51 12.98 7.80 -9.39
C ALA A 51 11.79 8.77 -9.55
N LEU A 52 11.53 9.61 -8.54
CA LEU A 52 10.49 10.63 -8.54
C LEU A 52 10.77 11.78 -9.52
N ASN A 53 12.04 12.08 -9.79
CA ASN A 53 12.43 13.04 -10.82
C ASN A 53 12.25 12.47 -12.25
N ARG A 54 11.98 11.17 -12.41
CA ARG A 54 11.61 10.58 -13.70
C ARG A 54 10.10 10.76 -13.85
N LEU A 55 9.66 11.24 -15.02
CA LEU A 55 8.26 11.58 -15.31
C LEU A 55 7.34 10.36 -15.25
N PHE A 56 6.89 10.00 -14.05
CA PHE A 56 5.83 9.04 -13.84
C PHE A 56 4.59 9.76 -13.31
N ASP A 57 3.45 9.59 -13.98
CA ASP A 57 2.17 10.11 -13.50
C ASP A 57 1.78 9.47 -12.16
N HIS A 58 2.16 8.20 -11.97
CA HIS A 58 1.84 7.41 -10.77
C HIS A 58 3.02 6.54 -10.34
N ILE A 59 3.22 6.42 -9.02
CA ILE A 59 4.25 5.56 -8.42
C ILE A 59 3.60 4.70 -7.34
N VAL A 60 3.89 3.41 -7.37
CA VAL A 60 3.48 2.45 -6.35
C VAL A 60 4.71 2.01 -5.57
N ILE A 61 4.68 2.19 -4.25
CA ILE A 61 5.72 1.68 -3.35
C ILE A 61 5.15 0.44 -2.66
N GLU A 62 5.65 -0.73 -3.04
CA GLU A 62 5.39 -1.97 -2.32
C GLU A 62 6.32 -2.09 -1.11
N THR A 63 5.73 -2.29 0.06
CA THR A 63 6.49 -2.56 1.29
C THR A 63 6.50 -4.06 1.59
N THR A 64 7.53 -4.52 2.30
CA THR A 64 7.53 -5.91 2.81
C THR A 64 6.32 -6.16 3.72
N GLY A 65 5.87 -7.41 3.83
CA GLY A 65 4.67 -7.76 4.61
C GLY A 65 4.77 -7.54 6.13
N LEU A 66 5.90 -7.03 6.62
CA LEU A 66 6.15 -6.63 8.02
C LEU A 66 6.52 -5.15 8.16
N ALA A 67 6.57 -4.40 7.06
CA ALA A 67 6.97 -3.01 7.11
C ALA A 67 5.87 -2.16 7.78
N ASN A 68 6.32 -1.21 8.59
CA ASN A 68 5.46 -0.15 9.12
C ASN A 68 5.34 0.97 8.06
N PRO A 69 4.14 1.40 7.66
CA PRO A 69 3.95 2.48 6.69
C PRO A 69 4.30 3.87 7.23
N ALA A 70 4.28 4.09 8.55
CA ALA A 70 4.47 5.42 9.14
C ALA A 70 5.83 6.06 8.82
N PRO A 71 6.99 5.36 8.93
CA PRO A 71 8.27 5.93 8.51
C PRO A 71 8.30 6.33 7.04
N ILE A 72 7.66 5.54 6.17
CA ILE A 72 7.59 5.82 4.73
C ILE A 72 6.78 7.08 4.49
N ILE A 73 5.58 7.16 5.05
CA ILE A 73 4.69 8.32 4.95
C ILE A 73 5.39 9.57 5.50
N SER A 74 6.01 9.48 6.68
CA SER A 74 6.68 10.61 7.32
C SER A 74 7.81 11.19 6.48
N SER A 75 8.52 10.36 5.70
CA SER A 75 9.62 10.82 4.85
C SER A 75 9.17 11.82 3.78
N PHE A 76 7.95 11.66 3.24
CA PHE A 76 7.37 12.57 2.26
C PHE A 76 7.03 13.93 2.86
N PHE A 77 6.65 13.97 4.14
CA PHE A 77 6.34 15.22 4.84
C PHE A 77 7.60 15.94 5.36
N MET A 78 8.67 15.20 5.63
CA MET A 78 9.91 15.77 6.17
C MET A 78 10.79 16.43 5.10
N ASP A 79 10.72 15.96 3.85
CA ASP A 79 11.48 16.52 2.75
C ASP A 79 10.71 17.66 2.06
N ARG A 80 11.15 18.90 2.23
CA ARG A 80 10.49 20.06 1.62
C ARG A 80 10.56 20.08 0.08
N SER A 81 11.40 19.27 -0.54
CA SER A 81 11.55 19.21 -2.01
C SER A 81 10.59 18.22 -2.68
N LEU A 82 9.95 17.34 -1.90
CA LEU A 82 9.04 16.31 -2.41
C LEU A 82 7.61 16.78 -2.63
N PRO A 83 6.97 17.56 -1.72
CA PRO A 83 5.57 17.99 -1.87
C PRO A 83 5.27 18.74 -3.17
N ASP A 84 6.26 19.44 -3.73
CA ASP A 84 6.12 20.18 -4.99
C ASP A 84 6.23 19.28 -6.23
N LYS A 85 6.69 18.03 -6.07
CA LYS A 85 6.93 17.07 -7.17
C LYS A 85 6.01 15.86 -7.12
N VAL A 86 5.70 15.40 -5.92
CA VAL A 86 4.88 14.22 -5.69
C VAL A 86 3.98 14.42 -4.47
N LYS A 87 2.77 13.89 -4.56
CA LYS A 87 1.82 13.86 -3.45
C LYS A 87 1.48 12.42 -3.13
N LEU A 88 1.42 12.11 -1.82
CA LEU A 88 0.88 10.84 -1.34
C LEU A 88 -0.62 10.84 -1.58
N ASP A 89 -1.07 9.97 -2.49
CA ASP A 89 -2.48 9.81 -2.85
C ASP A 89 -3.21 8.93 -1.83
N GLY A 90 -2.53 7.87 -1.35
CA GLY A 90 -3.05 7.07 -0.26
C GLY A 90 -2.27 5.79 -0.01
N VAL A 91 -2.70 5.09 1.03
CA VAL A 91 -2.16 3.81 1.49
C VAL A 91 -3.20 2.72 1.23
N VAL A 92 -2.83 1.74 0.42
CA VAL A 92 -3.66 0.57 0.13
C VAL A 92 -3.09 -0.63 0.86
N THR A 93 -3.93 -1.30 1.65
CA THR A 93 -3.55 -2.48 2.42
C THR A 93 -4.31 -3.70 1.90
N VAL A 94 -3.60 -4.69 1.36
CA VAL A 94 -4.17 -5.96 0.92
C VAL A 94 -4.18 -6.93 2.08
N VAL A 95 -5.36 -7.41 2.49
CA VAL A 95 -5.56 -8.31 3.62
C VAL A 95 -5.95 -9.70 3.13
N ASP A 96 -5.19 -10.72 3.53
CA ASP A 96 -5.55 -12.13 3.31
C ASP A 96 -6.63 -12.56 4.31
N ALA A 97 -7.89 -12.67 3.84
CA ALA A 97 -9.04 -12.99 4.68
C ALA A 97 -8.90 -14.32 5.43
N LYS A 98 -8.23 -15.30 4.83
CA LYS A 98 -8.07 -16.65 5.42
C LYS A 98 -7.08 -16.64 6.59
N HIS A 99 -6.06 -15.80 6.54
CA HIS A 99 -4.93 -15.88 7.48
C HIS A 99 -4.77 -14.68 8.40
N VAL A 100 -5.45 -13.55 8.13
CA VAL A 100 -5.24 -12.30 8.88
C VAL A 100 -5.51 -12.42 10.37
N SER A 101 -6.53 -13.18 10.79
CA SER A 101 -6.87 -13.34 12.22
C SER A 101 -5.66 -13.83 13.02
N ARG A 102 -4.89 -14.79 12.50
CA ARG A 102 -3.66 -15.28 13.15
C ARG A 102 -2.63 -14.16 13.37
N HIS A 103 -2.49 -13.24 12.42
CA HIS A 103 -1.57 -12.12 12.54
C HIS A 103 -2.06 -11.09 13.56
N LEU A 104 -3.36 -10.77 13.56
CA LEU A 104 -3.97 -9.84 14.51
C LEU A 104 -3.98 -10.37 15.94
N ASP A 105 -4.08 -11.69 16.11
CA ASP A 105 -4.10 -12.38 17.40
C ASP A 105 -2.69 -12.74 17.91
N THR A 106 -1.64 -12.45 17.13
CA THR A 106 -0.27 -12.72 17.56
C THR A 106 0.08 -11.86 18.77
N PRO A 107 0.40 -12.47 19.94
CA PRO A 107 0.75 -11.72 21.13
C PRO A 107 2.00 -10.87 20.90
N LYS A 108 2.00 -9.66 21.44
CA LYS A 108 3.14 -8.74 21.42
C LYS A 108 3.55 -8.40 22.84
N GLU A 109 4.83 -8.08 23.00
CA GLU A 109 5.36 -7.59 24.27
C GLU A 109 4.67 -6.28 24.66
N ALA A 110 4.63 -5.98 25.96
CA ALA A 110 3.99 -4.77 26.46
C ALA A 110 4.66 -3.53 25.85
N GLY A 111 3.87 -2.68 25.20
CA GLY A 111 4.34 -1.47 24.51
C GLY A 111 4.75 -1.68 23.05
N VAL A 112 4.74 -2.92 22.53
CA VAL A 112 4.97 -3.19 21.11
C VAL A 112 3.63 -3.27 20.39
N VAL A 113 3.48 -2.43 19.36
CA VAL A 113 2.27 -2.43 18.52
C VAL A 113 2.36 -3.59 17.53
N ASN A 114 1.23 -4.26 17.29
CA ASN A 114 1.15 -5.32 16.29
C ASN A 114 1.21 -4.71 14.88
N GLU A 115 2.14 -5.17 14.05
CA GLU A 115 2.42 -4.60 12.73
C GLU A 115 1.21 -4.76 11.81
N ALA A 116 0.45 -5.87 11.91
CA ALA A 116 -0.77 -6.06 11.14
C ALA A 116 -1.85 -5.04 11.52
N VAL A 117 -1.95 -4.69 12.81
CA VAL A 117 -2.86 -3.66 13.29
C VAL A 117 -2.44 -2.29 12.75
N GLU A 118 -1.14 -1.95 12.80
CA GLU A 118 -0.64 -0.69 12.24
C GLU A 118 -0.93 -0.58 10.74
N GLN A 119 -0.64 -1.61 9.95
CA GLN A 119 -0.86 -1.60 8.51
C GLN A 119 -2.34 -1.39 8.13
N ILE A 120 -3.27 -1.95 8.91
CA ILE A 120 -4.71 -1.71 8.72
C ILE A 120 -5.10 -0.31 9.19
N ALA A 121 -4.54 0.17 10.30
CA ALA A 121 -4.82 1.49 10.85
C ALA A 121 -4.38 2.64 9.94
N PHE A 122 -3.29 2.46 9.19
CA PHE A 122 -2.79 3.46 8.23
C PHE A 122 -3.45 3.38 6.84
N ALA A 123 -4.29 2.38 6.58
CA ALA A 123 -4.89 2.21 5.26
C ALA A 123 -5.96 3.27 4.98
N ASP A 124 -5.90 3.91 3.81
CA ASP A 124 -7.04 4.63 3.23
C ASP A 124 -8.01 3.65 2.57
N ARG A 125 -7.46 2.57 2.01
CA ARG A 125 -8.23 1.50 1.35
C ARG A 125 -7.72 0.13 1.78
N THR A 126 -8.63 -0.77 2.11
CA THR A 126 -8.32 -2.16 2.43
C THR A 126 -8.90 -3.08 1.37
N LEU A 127 -8.04 -3.83 0.67
CA LEU A 127 -8.46 -4.88 -0.25
C LEU A 127 -8.53 -6.21 0.52
N LEU A 128 -9.73 -6.64 0.89
CA LEU A 128 -9.94 -7.90 1.61
C LEU A 128 -9.97 -9.05 0.61
N ASN A 129 -8.83 -9.71 0.42
CA ASN A 129 -8.65 -10.72 -0.63
C ASN A 129 -8.83 -12.16 -0.10
N LYS A 130 -9.07 -13.09 -1.02
CA LYS A 130 -9.32 -14.52 -0.75
C LYS A 130 -10.61 -14.75 0.04
N THR A 131 -11.61 -13.92 -0.20
CA THR A 131 -12.94 -14.04 0.42
C THR A 131 -13.63 -15.37 0.07
N ASP A 132 -13.27 -15.99 -1.05
CA ASP A 132 -13.72 -17.31 -1.48
C ASP A 132 -13.24 -18.46 -0.58
N LEU A 133 -12.22 -18.23 0.25
CA LEU A 133 -11.64 -19.25 1.13
C LEU A 133 -12.19 -19.20 2.56
N VAL A 134 -13.15 -18.33 2.83
CA VAL A 134 -13.72 -18.08 4.16
C VAL A 134 -15.24 -18.12 4.05
N ASP A 135 -15.92 -18.70 5.03
CA ASP A 135 -17.39 -18.70 5.06
C ASP A 135 -17.95 -17.30 5.36
N THR A 136 -19.22 -17.06 4.99
CA THR A 136 -19.87 -15.75 5.11
C THR A 136 -19.90 -15.22 6.54
N ALA A 137 -20.06 -16.08 7.56
CA ALA A 137 -20.13 -15.64 8.95
C ALA A 137 -18.76 -15.19 9.44
N SER A 138 -17.71 -15.98 9.15
CA SER A 138 -16.32 -15.62 9.45
C SER A 138 -15.89 -14.34 8.72
N LEU A 139 -16.32 -14.17 7.46
CA LEU A 139 -16.04 -12.96 6.68
C LEU A 139 -16.68 -11.72 7.29
N GLY A 140 -17.96 -11.78 7.66
CA GLY A 140 -18.65 -10.66 8.32
C GLY A 140 -18.02 -10.29 9.67
N SER A 141 -17.60 -11.30 10.46
CA SER A 141 -16.87 -11.05 11.71
C SER A 141 -15.52 -10.39 11.46
N LEU A 142 -14.83 -10.77 10.39
CA LEU A 142 -13.54 -10.19 10.02
C LEU A 142 -13.71 -8.74 9.57
N GLU A 143 -14.68 -8.44 8.71
CA GLU A 143 -14.98 -7.07 8.26
C GLU A 143 -15.29 -6.14 9.44
N ALA A 144 -16.11 -6.60 10.39
CA ALA A 144 -16.40 -5.85 11.61
C ALA A 144 -15.13 -5.58 12.44
N ARG A 145 -14.23 -6.56 12.52
CA ARG A 145 -12.94 -6.40 13.22
C ARG A 145 -12.02 -5.41 12.51
N LEU A 146 -11.93 -5.46 11.19
CA LEU A 146 -11.14 -4.51 10.39
C LEU A 146 -11.67 -3.09 10.53
N GLN A 147 -13.00 -2.92 10.49
CA GLN A 147 -13.67 -1.64 10.74
C GLN A 147 -13.43 -1.12 12.17
N ALA A 148 -13.34 -2.01 13.17
CA ALA A 148 -13.01 -1.61 14.53
C ALA A 148 -11.58 -1.07 14.66
N ILE A 149 -10.64 -1.57 13.84
CA ILE A 149 -9.26 -1.05 13.77
C ILE A 149 -9.23 0.28 13.01
N ASN A 150 -9.90 0.34 11.86
CA ASN A 150 -9.91 1.53 11.01
C ASN A 150 -11.29 1.75 10.37
N LYS A 151 -12.05 2.70 10.95
CA LYS A 151 -13.37 3.10 10.45
C LYS A 151 -13.34 3.97 9.20
N MET A 152 -12.19 4.56 8.89
CA MET A 152 -12.02 5.48 7.78
C MET A 152 -11.68 4.74 6.49
N ALA A 153 -11.09 3.55 6.60
CA ALA A 153 -10.73 2.74 5.44
C ALA A 153 -11.97 2.20 4.73
N THR A 154 -12.01 2.38 3.41
CA THR A 154 -12.96 1.64 2.57
C THR A 154 -12.48 0.20 2.43
N ILE A 155 -13.32 -0.78 2.77
CA ILE A 155 -13.02 -2.20 2.61
C ILE A 155 -13.65 -2.71 1.31
N THR A 156 -12.82 -3.26 0.42
CA THR A 156 -13.25 -3.82 -0.86
C THR A 156 -12.98 -5.33 -0.87
N PRO A 157 -14.01 -6.18 -0.96
CA PRO A 157 -13.81 -7.63 -1.06
C PRO A 157 -13.25 -8.00 -2.43
N SER A 158 -12.30 -8.94 -2.45
CA SER A 158 -11.68 -9.42 -3.68
C SER A 158 -11.40 -10.92 -3.66
N GLN A 159 -11.29 -11.48 -4.86
CA GLN A 159 -10.92 -12.88 -5.11
C GLN A 159 -9.88 -12.90 -6.22
N ARG A 160 -8.77 -13.62 -6.02
CA ARG A 160 -7.68 -13.70 -7.02
C ARG A 160 -7.22 -12.33 -7.54
N ALA A 161 -7.15 -11.34 -6.64
CA ALA A 161 -6.78 -9.95 -6.95
C ALA A 161 -7.74 -9.22 -7.91
N GLN A 162 -8.98 -9.68 -8.02
CA GLN A 162 -10.07 -9.01 -8.72
C GLN A 162 -11.15 -8.64 -7.73
N GLU A 163 -11.62 -7.39 -7.80
CA GLU A 163 -12.75 -6.93 -7.00
C GLU A 163 -13.97 -7.80 -7.30
N VAL A 164 -14.63 -8.26 -6.23
CA VAL A 164 -15.92 -8.92 -6.36
C VAL A 164 -16.96 -7.82 -6.23
N GLY A 165 -17.74 -7.62 -7.30
CA GLY A 165 -18.81 -6.63 -7.29
C GLY A 165 -19.65 -6.76 -6.02
N HIS A 166 -19.74 -5.68 -5.25
CA HIS A 166 -20.54 -5.63 -4.05
C HIS A 166 -21.99 -5.93 -4.46
N THR A 167 -22.49 -7.13 -4.16
CA THR A 167 -23.93 -7.38 -4.19
C THR A 167 -24.49 -6.59 -3.03
N GLY A 168 -24.80 -5.32 -3.29
CA GLY A 168 -25.45 -4.45 -2.33
C GLY A 168 -26.68 -5.15 -1.77
N GLY A 169 -26.78 -5.13 -0.44
CA GLY A 169 -28.04 -5.42 0.23
C GLY A 169 -29.12 -4.50 -0.35
N ALA A 170 -30.16 -5.12 -0.88
CA ALA A 170 -31.47 -4.48 -0.95
C ALA A 170 -31.99 -4.36 0.49
N GLY A 171 -32.41 -3.16 0.89
CA GLY A 171 -33.08 -2.90 2.16
C GLY A 171 -32.88 -1.49 2.66
#